data_AF-A0AAV6LCI9-F1
#
_entry.id   AF-A0AAV6LCI9-F1
#
_cell.length_a   1.000
_cell.length_b   1.000
_cell.length_c   1.000
_cell.angle_alpha   90.00
_cell.angle_beta   90.00
_cell.angle_gamma   90.00
#
_symmetry.space_group_name_H-M   'P 1'
#
loop_
_entity.id
_entity.type
_entity.pdbx_description
1 polymer ?
#
loop_
_entity_poly.entity_id
_entity_poly.type
_entity_poly.pdbx_seq_one_letter_code
_entity_poly.pdbx_strand_id
1 'polypeptide(L)'
;MDLSQNIYSEDEEDQEIEEPSATPLWKYITKVPGEKKAGGVKPREKKAGVNLCPKVSQEMRELLKQEEEDAQRIFGGNARAKKLQRPKKTIADIFQTNDKEDVDQRVARFFYGNGIHFIVARSPFWTNMVTGINNAPKGYKAPNYEKIRTSLLDKEQSKVITDNASNCKAARAIIQDKHPHIFWSGCLAHTLNLLMKDIGKSSNPSLSFFNESYNKGKAVVKYIKNHGSCQFLYKTFSDLELLITKKTRFGHVFIVMQRLVTVRNSLVAMALSNHWETLRRNSSDPNQHDTIKKIVMDEDFWSKTKRVLKITKPIYKMLKFCDTDQAIIGEVYEQMDTMLGKLKDILVTDPVVYNLVYQIVVERWDRMNIPLHCIAYVLIPKYYTHSWLSKSAPGGMRRMKPHCDLEVQKGYLDAIDKMINDPSEATKIRHQISDFVSDKGDFAQPQAIKDRATLRTLSAST
;
A
#
# COMPACT_ATOMS: atom_id res chain seq x y z
N MET A 1 28.67 45.86 -45.82
CA MET A 1 27.79 44.67 -45.76
C MET A 1 28.06 44.02 -44.42
N ASP A 2 27.62 44.61 -43.32
CA ASP A 2 26.23 44.89 -42.92
C ASP A 2 25.50 43.61 -42.55
N LEU A 3 24.76 43.55 -41.43
CA LEU A 3 24.80 44.32 -40.17
C LEU A 3 23.80 43.62 -39.24
N SER A 4 23.99 43.69 -37.93
CA SER A 4 23.04 43.25 -36.88
C SER A 4 22.71 41.74 -36.80
N GLN A 5 22.46 41.14 -35.64
CA GLN A 5 22.67 41.55 -34.24
C GLN A 5 22.78 40.24 -33.41
N ASN A 6 23.82 40.05 -32.58
CA ASN A 6 23.89 40.35 -31.14
C ASN A 6 23.06 39.42 -30.22
N ILE A 7 23.51 39.03 -29.01
CA ILE A 7 24.89 38.89 -28.46
C ILE A 7 24.81 38.01 -27.17
N TYR A 8 25.94 37.54 -26.63
CA TYR A 8 26.04 36.82 -25.34
C TYR A 8 26.06 37.77 -24.12
N SER A 9 25.62 37.30 -22.95
CA SER A 9 26.35 37.46 -21.68
C SER A 9 25.80 36.56 -20.56
N GLU A 10 26.66 36.16 -19.64
CA GLU A 10 26.37 35.47 -18.37
C GLU A 10 26.63 36.43 -17.18
N ASP A 11 26.25 36.04 -15.95
CA ASP A 11 26.57 36.66 -14.64
C ASP A 11 26.06 38.13 -14.43
N GLU A 12 25.93 38.78 -13.25
CA GLU A 12 26.32 38.66 -11.81
C GLU A 12 25.14 39.31 -10.98
N GLU A 13 24.90 39.27 -9.66
CA GLU A 13 25.46 38.70 -8.40
C GLU A 13 24.28 38.54 -7.36
N ASP A 14 24.51 38.25 -6.07
CA ASP A 14 23.50 38.13 -4.98
C ASP A 14 23.27 39.43 -4.16
N GLN A 15 22.09 39.57 -3.50
CA GLN A 15 21.96 40.37 -2.26
C GLN A 15 20.71 40.06 -1.39
N GLU A 16 20.69 40.55 -0.15
CA GLU A 16 20.02 39.93 1.01
C GLU A 16 18.62 40.47 1.44
N ILE A 17 17.81 39.53 1.96
CA ILE A 17 16.91 39.59 3.14
C ILE A 17 15.96 40.80 3.33
N GLU A 18 14.64 40.51 3.31
CA GLU A 18 13.68 41.05 4.29
C GLU A 18 12.68 39.97 4.75
N GLU A 19 12.75 39.59 6.02
CA GLU A 19 11.61 39.17 6.87
C GLU A 19 11.49 40.21 8.01
N PRO A 20 10.32 40.42 8.67
CA PRO A 20 9.20 39.50 8.77
C PRO A 20 7.77 40.09 8.61
N SER A 21 6.80 39.24 8.26
CA SER A 21 5.38 39.48 8.61
C SER A 21 4.60 38.16 8.70
N ALA A 22 4.27 37.72 9.92
CA ALA A 22 3.72 36.40 10.15
C ALA A 22 2.23 36.29 9.80
N THR A 23 1.88 35.46 8.81
CA THR A 23 0.55 34.83 8.71
C THR A 23 0.64 33.44 8.08
N PRO A 24 0.38 32.35 8.83
CA PRO A 24 0.53 30.99 8.30
C PRO A 24 -0.55 30.60 7.28
N LEU A 25 -0.12 29.85 6.25
CA LEU A 25 -0.82 29.48 5.01
C LEU A 25 -1.99 28.46 5.15
N TRP A 26 -2.85 28.60 6.16
CA TRP A 26 -4.05 27.76 6.34
C TRP A 26 -5.40 28.46 6.10
N LYS A 27 -5.40 29.75 5.75
CA LYS A 27 -6.56 30.39 5.10
C LYS A 27 -6.56 30.09 3.58
N TYR A 28 -7.75 30.06 2.98
CA TYR A 28 -8.01 29.84 1.54
C TYR A 28 -7.94 28.40 0.97
N ILE A 29 -8.54 27.42 1.66
CA ILE A 29 -9.24 26.32 0.96
C ILE A 29 -10.72 26.27 1.35
N THR A 30 -11.52 27.13 0.72
CA THR A 30 -12.92 26.87 0.32
C THR A 30 -13.39 28.00 -0.60
N LYS A 31 -14.28 27.66 -1.56
CA LYS A 31 -14.84 28.53 -2.61
C LYS A 31 -13.84 29.02 -3.67
N VAL A 32 -13.93 28.42 -4.86
CA VAL A 32 -13.65 29.12 -6.12
C VAL A 32 -14.98 29.75 -6.58
N PRO A 33 -15.10 31.07 -6.74
CA PRO A 33 -16.23 31.68 -7.42
C PRO A 33 -16.13 31.41 -8.92
N GLY A 34 -17.20 30.91 -9.53
CA GLY A 34 -17.27 30.73 -10.99
C GLY A 34 -18.04 31.87 -11.65
N GLU A 35 -17.43 32.54 -12.61
CA GLU A 35 -18.15 33.46 -13.50
C GLU A 35 -18.81 32.74 -14.68
N LYS A 36 -19.83 33.37 -15.25
CA LYS A 36 -20.79 32.74 -16.17
C LYS A 36 -20.38 32.95 -17.63
N LYS A 37 -20.56 31.92 -18.47
CA LYS A 37 -20.95 32.09 -19.87
C LYS A 37 -22.16 31.21 -20.18
N ALA A 38 -23.04 31.71 -21.04
CA ALA A 38 -24.38 31.17 -21.27
C ALA A 38 -24.49 30.41 -22.60
N GLY A 39 -25.51 29.55 -22.73
CA GLY A 39 -25.98 29.01 -24.01
C GLY A 39 -26.23 27.50 -24.03
N GLY A 40 -27.36 27.08 -24.60
CA GLY A 40 -27.59 25.71 -25.07
C GLY A 40 -28.23 24.73 -24.07
N VAL A 41 -29.56 24.60 -24.10
CA VAL A 41 -30.29 23.52 -23.41
C VAL A 41 -30.54 22.33 -24.35
N LYS A 42 -30.20 21.12 -23.90
CA LYS A 42 -30.97 19.90 -24.24
C LYS A 42 -31.08 19.00 -22.98
N PRO A 43 -32.29 18.54 -22.59
CA PRO A 43 -32.48 17.74 -21.38
C PRO A 43 -32.06 16.27 -21.61
N ARG A 44 -31.64 15.59 -20.53
CA ARG A 44 -31.47 14.13 -20.55
C ARG A 44 -31.83 13.49 -19.20
N GLU A 45 -32.98 12.82 -19.21
CA GLU A 45 -33.43 11.68 -18.38
C GLU A 45 -32.84 11.50 -16.96
N LYS A 46 -33.72 11.59 -15.96
CA LYS A 46 -33.42 11.21 -14.56
C LYS A 46 -33.08 9.71 -14.47
N LYS A 47 -31.88 9.38 -14.00
CA LYS A 47 -31.61 8.10 -13.31
C LYS A 47 -31.40 8.39 -11.82
N ALA A 48 -31.95 7.54 -10.95
CA ALA A 48 -31.89 7.75 -9.51
C ALA A 48 -30.44 7.72 -9.02
N GLY A 49 -29.96 8.86 -8.52
CA GLY A 49 -28.66 8.98 -7.86
C GLY A 49 -28.73 8.60 -6.39
N VAL A 50 -27.57 8.36 -5.80
CA VAL A 50 -27.44 8.22 -4.33
C VAL A 50 -27.78 9.58 -3.71
N ASN A 51 -28.84 9.63 -2.91
CA ASN A 51 -29.15 10.83 -2.13
C ASN A 51 -28.03 11.09 -1.12
N LEU A 52 -27.66 12.36 -0.95
CA LEU A 52 -26.84 12.77 0.18
C LEU A 52 -27.55 12.38 1.48
N CYS A 53 -26.80 11.81 2.44
CA CYS A 53 -27.32 11.64 3.79
C CYS A 53 -27.79 13.01 4.30
N PRO A 54 -29.03 13.15 4.80
CA PRO A 54 -29.53 14.45 5.24
C PRO A 54 -28.58 15.01 6.30
N LYS A 55 -28.20 16.28 6.16
CA LYS A 55 -27.42 16.97 7.19
C LYS A 55 -28.20 16.87 8.49
N VAL A 56 -27.59 16.27 9.52
CA VAL A 56 -28.06 16.34 10.91
C VAL A 56 -28.47 17.78 11.19
N SER A 57 -29.77 17.99 11.43
CA SER A 57 -30.38 19.31 11.52
C SER A 57 -29.73 20.12 12.65
N GLN A 58 -29.83 21.44 12.58
CA GLN A 58 -29.33 22.29 13.65
C GLN A 58 -29.98 21.93 14.99
N GLU A 59 -31.30 21.75 14.97
CA GLU A 59 -32.13 21.20 16.03
C GLU A 59 -31.60 19.86 16.60
N MET A 60 -31.26 18.87 15.75
CA MET A 60 -30.70 17.58 16.19
C MET A 60 -29.26 17.69 16.73
N ARG A 61 -28.48 18.70 16.30
CA ARG A 61 -27.16 19.01 16.88
C ARG A 61 -27.30 19.67 18.25
N GLU A 62 -28.24 20.59 18.38
CA GLU A 62 -28.54 21.30 19.62
C GLU A 62 -29.08 20.31 20.66
N LEU A 63 -29.98 19.39 20.27
CA LEU A 63 -30.48 18.30 21.11
C LEU A 63 -29.34 17.38 21.59
N LEU A 64 -28.44 16.93 20.72
CA LEU A 64 -27.25 16.13 21.11
C LEU A 64 -26.30 16.90 22.04
N LYS A 65 -26.16 18.22 21.85
CA LYS A 65 -25.35 19.08 22.71
C LYS A 65 -26.02 19.29 24.08
N GLN A 66 -27.34 19.30 24.11
CA GLN A 66 -28.14 19.42 25.32
C GLN A 66 -28.13 18.11 26.11
N GLU A 67 -28.14 16.94 25.46
CA GLU A 67 -27.82 15.65 26.08
C GLU A 67 -26.40 15.62 26.69
N GLU A 68 -25.41 16.24 26.02
CA GLU A 68 -24.03 16.35 26.52
C GLU A 68 -23.92 17.29 27.75
N GLU A 69 -24.64 18.41 27.75
CA GLU A 69 -24.72 19.32 28.90
C GLU A 69 -25.54 18.72 30.07
N ASP A 70 -26.66 18.05 29.80
CA ASP A 70 -27.48 17.42 30.84
C ASP A 70 -26.78 16.18 31.43
N ALA A 71 -26.01 15.43 30.65
CA ALA A 71 -25.10 14.41 31.20
C ALA A 71 -24.07 15.02 32.16
N GLN A 72 -23.52 16.21 31.87
CA GLN A 72 -22.62 16.92 32.78
C GLN A 72 -23.34 17.42 34.05
N ARG A 73 -24.62 17.84 33.95
CA ARG A 73 -25.44 18.22 35.12
C ARG A 73 -25.78 17.03 36.02
N ILE A 74 -26.15 15.88 35.45
CA ILE A 74 -26.64 14.70 36.20
C ILE A 74 -25.61 14.12 37.17
N PHE A 75 -24.32 14.15 36.82
CA PHE A 75 -23.25 13.68 37.73
C PHE A 75 -22.77 14.75 38.73
N GLY A 76 -23.48 15.87 38.84
CA GLY A 76 -23.15 17.06 39.64
C GLY A 76 -23.72 17.16 41.07
N GLY A 77 -24.03 16.04 41.74
CA GLY A 77 -24.19 16.00 43.21
C GLY A 77 -25.57 15.64 43.80
N ASN A 78 -25.53 14.65 44.72
CA ASN A 78 -26.48 14.30 45.80
C ASN A 78 -27.97 14.74 45.74
N ALA A 79 -28.86 13.75 45.52
CA ALA A 79 -29.97 13.44 46.45
C ALA A 79 -30.52 12.00 46.24
N ARG A 80 -31.33 11.49 47.17
CA ARG A 80 -31.80 10.08 47.19
C ARG A 80 -33.13 9.83 46.47
N ALA A 81 -33.23 8.68 45.81
CA ALA A 81 -34.47 8.11 45.29
C ALA A 81 -35.35 7.43 46.38
N LYS A 82 -36.63 7.21 46.06
CA LYS A 82 -37.45 6.13 46.64
C LYS A 82 -37.56 4.97 45.63
N LYS A 83 -37.72 3.74 46.12
CA LYS A 83 -37.41 2.51 45.36
C LYS A 83 -38.51 1.46 45.51
N LEU A 84 -38.96 0.85 44.42
CA LEU A 84 -39.74 -0.40 44.47
C LEU A 84 -38.80 -1.59 44.76
N GLN A 85 -39.31 -2.65 45.39
CA GLN A 85 -38.50 -3.81 45.78
C GLN A 85 -38.54 -4.93 44.72
N ARG A 86 -37.38 -5.55 44.50
CA ARG A 86 -37.21 -6.94 43.99
C ARG A 86 -35.99 -7.59 44.68
N PRO A 87 -35.80 -8.93 44.59
CA PRO A 87 -34.96 -9.70 45.53
C PRO A 87 -33.46 -9.38 45.55
N LYS A 88 -32.79 -9.90 46.58
CA LYS A 88 -31.49 -9.43 47.09
C LYS A 88 -30.30 -9.96 46.28
N LYS A 89 -29.48 -9.03 45.75
CA LYS A 89 -28.04 -9.23 45.49
C LYS A 89 -27.23 -8.71 46.68
N THR A 90 -25.98 -9.14 46.81
CA THR A 90 -24.99 -8.63 47.77
C THR A 90 -24.56 -7.19 47.45
N ILE A 91 -24.09 -6.45 48.47
CA ILE A 91 -23.88 -4.99 48.37
C ILE A 91 -22.68 -4.64 47.47
N ALA A 92 -21.59 -5.40 47.51
CA ALA A 92 -20.38 -5.10 46.74
C ALA A 92 -20.63 -5.15 45.22
N ASP A 93 -21.39 -6.14 44.76
CA ASP A 93 -21.68 -6.42 43.34
C ASP A 93 -22.62 -5.39 42.71
N ILE A 94 -23.24 -4.52 43.52
CA ILE A 94 -24.12 -3.43 43.08
C ILE A 94 -23.31 -2.18 42.71
N PHE A 95 -22.05 -2.06 43.16
CA PHE A 95 -21.19 -0.88 42.93
C PHE A 95 -20.15 -1.06 41.82
N GLN A 96 -20.14 -2.19 41.10
CA GLN A 96 -19.24 -2.44 39.95
C GLN A 96 -19.96 -2.26 38.60
N THR A 97 -20.84 -1.27 38.49
CA THR A 97 -21.62 -0.98 37.27
C THR A 97 -20.82 -0.18 36.24
N ASN A 98 -19.84 -0.82 35.61
CA ASN A 98 -19.49 -0.53 34.22
C ASN A 98 -20.16 -1.60 33.36
N ASP A 99 -21.47 -1.50 33.18
CA ASP A 99 -22.20 -2.46 32.33
C ASP A 99 -21.65 -2.41 30.91
N LYS A 100 -21.30 -3.59 30.38
CA LYS A 100 -20.65 -3.75 29.07
C LYS A 100 -21.37 -2.98 27.96
N GLU A 101 -22.70 -2.96 28.01
CA GLU A 101 -23.55 -2.29 27.02
C GLU A 101 -23.37 -0.76 26.99
N ASP A 102 -23.10 -0.11 28.12
CA ASP A 102 -22.79 1.32 28.17
C ASP A 102 -21.41 1.62 27.57
N VAL A 103 -20.43 0.74 27.80
CA VAL A 103 -19.09 0.82 27.16
C VAL A 103 -19.18 0.64 25.65
N ASP A 104 -19.90 -0.41 25.19
CA ASP A 104 -20.14 -0.68 23.77
C ASP A 104 -20.91 0.48 23.10
N GLN A 105 -21.90 1.09 23.78
CA GLN A 105 -22.60 2.28 23.29
C GLN A 105 -21.69 3.52 23.19
N ARG A 106 -20.81 3.78 24.18
CA ARG A 106 -19.86 4.90 24.11
C ARG A 106 -18.88 4.74 22.94
N VAL A 107 -18.39 3.53 22.71
CA VAL A 107 -17.55 3.19 21.55
C VAL A 107 -18.30 3.44 20.23
N ALA A 108 -19.55 2.97 20.11
CA ALA A 108 -20.36 3.20 18.92
C ALA A 108 -20.62 4.68 18.66
N ARG A 109 -21.00 5.45 19.69
CA ARG A 109 -21.20 6.91 19.62
C ARG A 109 -19.94 7.65 19.17
N PHE A 110 -18.75 7.25 19.64
CA PHE A 110 -17.47 7.83 19.20
C PHE A 110 -17.25 7.64 17.68
N PHE A 111 -17.53 6.45 17.14
CA PHE A 111 -17.43 6.20 15.69
C PHE A 111 -18.43 7.04 14.89
N TYR A 112 -19.70 7.08 15.30
CA TYR A 112 -20.75 7.82 14.59
C TYR A 112 -20.52 9.33 14.62
N GLY A 113 -20.24 9.91 15.80
CA GLY A 113 -20.07 11.35 15.99
C GLY A 113 -18.85 11.93 15.25
N ASN A 114 -17.77 11.15 15.13
CA ASN A 114 -16.55 11.57 14.44
C ASN A 114 -16.48 11.10 12.97
N GLY A 115 -17.51 10.41 12.45
CA GLY A 115 -17.55 9.90 11.08
C GLY A 115 -16.48 8.84 10.77
N ILE A 116 -16.01 8.10 11.78
CA ILE A 116 -14.93 7.12 11.64
C ILE A 116 -15.46 5.89 10.90
N HIS A 117 -14.80 5.51 9.81
CA HIS A 117 -15.22 4.37 9.00
C HIS A 117 -15.03 3.04 9.75
N PHE A 118 -16.09 2.23 9.82
CA PHE A 118 -16.16 1.01 10.66
C PHE A 118 -15.05 -0.04 10.39
N ILE A 119 -14.33 0.05 9.27
CA ILE A 119 -13.15 -0.79 9.02
C ILE A 119 -12.03 -0.59 10.07
N VAL A 120 -11.97 0.58 10.72
CA VAL A 120 -10.98 0.87 11.78
C VAL A 120 -11.13 -0.09 12.96
N ALA A 121 -12.37 -0.50 13.31
CA ALA A 121 -12.63 -1.48 14.36
C ALA A 121 -12.14 -2.91 14.03
N ARG A 122 -11.67 -3.16 12.80
CA ARG A 122 -11.01 -4.41 12.37
C ARG A 122 -9.49 -4.29 12.27
N SER A 123 -8.93 -3.15 12.65
CA SER A 123 -7.48 -2.90 12.61
C SER A 123 -6.77 -3.54 13.81
N PRO A 124 -5.55 -4.08 13.65
CA PRO A 124 -4.71 -4.44 14.81
C PRO A 124 -4.49 -3.22 15.72
N PHE A 125 -4.30 -2.01 15.17
CA PHE A 125 -4.12 -0.80 15.96
C PHE A 125 -5.32 -0.48 16.88
N TRP A 126 -6.55 -0.78 16.45
CA TRP A 126 -7.74 -0.65 17.29
C TRP A 126 -7.73 -1.66 18.44
N THR A 127 -7.42 -2.92 18.13
CA THR A 127 -7.35 -4.02 19.11
C THR A 127 -6.28 -3.76 20.17
N ASN A 128 -5.10 -3.30 19.73
CA ASN A 128 -3.98 -2.96 20.60
C ASN A 128 -4.29 -1.72 21.46
N MET A 129 -4.98 -0.72 20.92
CA MET A 129 -5.41 0.46 21.68
C MET A 129 -6.41 0.08 22.80
N VAL A 130 -7.44 -0.70 22.49
CA VAL A 130 -8.43 -1.16 23.50
C VAL A 130 -7.75 -2.02 24.57
N THR A 131 -6.87 -2.94 24.16
CA THR A 131 -6.11 -3.80 25.08
C THR A 131 -5.17 -2.99 25.98
N GLY A 132 -4.47 -2.00 25.42
CA GLY A 132 -3.60 -1.08 26.18
C GLY A 132 -4.35 -0.18 27.16
N ILE A 133 -5.59 0.22 26.83
CA ILE A 133 -6.47 0.97 27.75
C ILE A 133 -6.98 0.06 28.87
N ASN A 134 -7.40 -1.16 28.56
CA ASN A 134 -7.87 -2.13 29.56
C ASN A 134 -6.78 -2.53 30.57
N ASN A 135 -5.52 -2.60 30.11
CA ASN A 135 -4.36 -2.91 30.94
C ASN A 135 -3.66 -1.66 31.52
N ALA A 136 -4.26 -0.47 31.41
CA ALA A 136 -3.62 0.78 31.85
C ALA A 136 -3.56 0.91 33.38
N PRO A 137 -2.55 1.63 33.94
CA PRO A 137 -2.47 1.88 35.38
C PRO A 137 -3.72 2.57 35.95
N LYS A 138 -4.13 2.20 37.16
CA LYS A 138 -5.31 2.76 37.84
C LYS A 138 -5.21 4.28 37.95
N GLY A 139 -6.14 5.00 37.33
CA GLY A 139 -6.12 6.47 37.23
C GLY A 139 -5.57 7.02 35.90
N TYR A 140 -5.25 6.15 34.92
CA TYR A 140 -4.93 6.54 33.55
C TYR A 140 -5.97 7.50 32.96
N LYS A 141 -5.48 8.55 32.29
CA LYS A 141 -6.29 9.49 31.50
C LYS A 141 -5.84 9.41 30.05
N ALA A 142 -6.80 9.33 29.12
CA ALA A 142 -6.52 9.37 27.70
C ALA A 142 -5.74 10.65 27.34
N PRO A 143 -4.76 10.59 26.41
CA PRO A 143 -4.06 11.78 25.93
C PRO A 143 -5.02 12.82 25.34
N ASN A 144 -4.81 14.09 25.67
CA ASN A 144 -5.60 15.19 25.09
C ASN A 144 -5.14 15.50 23.65
N TYR A 145 -5.96 16.28 22.92
CA TYR A 145 -5.71 16.67 21.52
C TYR A 145 -4.27 17.13 21.28
N GLU A 146 -3.76 18.05 22.10
CA GLU A 146 -2.43 18.63 21.90
C GLU A 146 -1.31 17.61 22.15
N LYS A 147 -1.45 16.75 23.16
CA LYS A 147 -0.50 15.67 23.45
C LYS A 147 -0.48 14.62 22.35
N ILE A 148 -1.63 14.31 21.75
CA ILE A 148 -1.73 13.45 20.55
C ILE A 148 -1.06 14.12 19.36
N ARG A 149 -1.37 15.40 19.09
CA ARG A 149 -0.90 16.18 17.94
C ARG A 149 0.62 16.41 17.92
N THR A 150 1.24 16.45 19.09
CA THR A 150 2.68 16.74 19.28
C THR A 150 3.39 15.52 19.86
N SER A 151 3.74 15.53 21.15
CA SER A 151 4.67 14.60 21.83
C SER A 151 4.41 13.08 21.72
N LEU A 152 3.22 12.67 21.26
CA LEU A 152 2.91 11.28 20.90
C LEU A 152 3.03 11.05 19.39
N LEU A 153 2.50 11.94 18.55
CA LEU A 153 2.76 11.92 17.11
C LEU A 153 4.27 11.95 16.84
N ASP A 154 5.06 12.74 17.56
CA ASP A 154 6.53 12.79 17.45
C ASP A 154 7.22 11.45 17.73
N LYS A 155 6.61 10.58 18.54
CA LYS A 155 7.13 9.23 18.86
C LYS A 155 6.72 8.20 17.80
N GLU A 156 5.45 8.24 17.38
CA GLU A 156 4.94 7.39 16.28
C GLU A 156 5.50 7.80 14.91
N GLN A 157 5.91 9.07 14.75
CA GLN A 157 6.51 9.63 13.53
C GLN A 157 7.80 8.92 13.10
N SER A 158 8.47 8.22 14.01
CA SER A 158 9.63 7.37 13.73
C SER A 158 9.39 6.28 12.67
N LYS A 159 8.13 5.98 12.32
CA LYS A 159 7.75 4.81 11.47
C LYS A 159 6.73 5.12 10.36
N VAL A 160 6.71 6.35 9.82
CA VAL A 160 5.69 6.73 8.81
C VAL A 160 6.00 6.16 7.41
N ILE A 161 5.13 5.28 6.93
CA ILE A 161 5.11 4.78 5.55
C ILE A 161 3.85 5.31 4.86
N THR A 162 3.99 5.89 3.66
CA THR A 162 2.87 6.42 2.85
C THR A 162 2.96 5.95 1.40
N ASP A 163 1.92 6.25 0.61
CA ASP A 163 1.97 6.03 -0.83
C ASP A 163 2.80 7.12 -1.57
N ASN A 164 3.05 6.89 -2.86
CA ASN A 164 3.91 7.76 -3.66
C ASN A 164 3.17 8.95 -4.31
N ALA A 165 1.97 9.32 -3.84
CA ALA A 165 1.20 10.44 -4.38
C ALA A 165 1.86 11.80 -4.11
N SER A 166 1.54 12.82 -4.92
CA SER A 166 2.17 14.14 -4.86
C SER A 166 1.97 14.86 -3.53
N ASN A 167 0.78 14.73 -2.93
CA ASN A 167 0.50 15.26 -1.59
C ASN A 167 1.33 14.55 -0.50
N CYS A 168 1.51 13.22 -0.60
CA CYS A 168 2.37 12.48 0.34
C CYS A 168 3.86 12.82 0.15
N LYS A 169 4.29 13.14 -1.08
CA LYS A 169 5.64 13.68 -1.36
C LYS A 169 5.86 15.11 -0.83
N ALA A 170 4.84 15.97 -0.88
CA ALA A 170 4.92 17.31 -0.30
C ALA A 170 4.97 17.23 1.25
N ALA A 171 4.11 16.41 1.85
CA ALA A 171 4.14 16.14 3.29
C ALA A 171 5.48 15.53 3.73
N ARG A 172 6.04 14.57 2.96
CA ARG A 172 7.39 14.02 3.16
C ARG A 172 8.43 15.13 3.28
N ALA A 173 8.48 16.08 2.34
CA ALA A 173 9.49 17.14 2.35
C ALA A 173 9.45 17.94 3.66
N ILE A 174 8.26 18.39 4.07
CA ILE A 174 8.04 19.16 5.30
C ILE A 174 8.39 18.36 6.57
N ILE A 175 8.16 17.05 6.58
CA ILE A 175 8.49 16.18 7.72
C ILE A 175 9.99 15.88 7.79
N GLN A 176 10.65 15.63 6.64
CA GLN A 176 12.09 15.35 6.60
C GLN A 176 12.94 16.59 6.92
N ASP A 177 12.46 17.78 6.54
CA ASP A 177 13.02 19.08 6.94
C ASP A 177 13.01 19.26 8.47
N LYS A 178 11.83 19.14 9.08
CA LYS A 178 11.64 19.35 10.54
C LYS A 178 12.22 18.25 11.42
N HIS A 179 12.33 17.04 10.90
CA HIS A 179 12.82 15.88 11.64
C HIS A 179 13.84 15.09 10.79
N PRO A 180 15.09 15.58 10.66
CA PRO A 180 16.11 14.97 9.80
C PRO A 180 16.44 13.51 10.10
N HIS A 181 16.14 13.02 11.31
CA HIS A 181 16.34 11.62 11.69
C HIS A 181 15.25 10.66 11.15
N ILE A 182 14.12 11.16 10.64
CA ILE A 182 13.04 10.31 10.13
C ILE A 182 13.38 9.74 8.74
N PHE A 183 13.21 8.43 8.61
CA PHE A 183 13.27 7.72 7.34
C PHE A 183 11.89 7.72 6.69
N TRP A 184 11.81 8.19 5.46
CA TRP A 184 10.59 8.14 4.67
C TRP A 184 10.75 7.18 3.50
N SER A 185 10.15 6.00 3.61
CA SER A 185 10.09 5.03 2.51
C SER A 185 8.79 5.21 1.72
N GLY A 186 8.89 5.16 0.39
CA GLY A 186 7.71 5.07 -0.48
C GLY A 186 7.17 3.64 -0.46
N CYS A 187 5.86 3.46 -0.23
CA CYS A 187 5.24 2.14 -0.10
C CYS A 187 5.71 1.13 -1.18
N LEU A 188 6.42 0.08 -0.74
CA LEU A 188 7.01 -0.95 -1.59
C LEU A 188 5.97 -1.56 -2.53
N ALA A 189 4.80 -1.92 -1.99
CA ALA A 189 3.67 -2.44 -2.75
C ALA A 189 3.15 -1.44 -3.79
N HIS A 190 3.18 -0.12 -3.52
CA HIS A 190 2.85 0.89 -4.53
C HIS A 190 3.89 0.91 -5.65
N THR A 191 5.18 0.93 -5.34
CA THR A 191 6.25 0.95 -6.35
C THR A 191 6.24 -0.31 -7.21
N LEU A 192 6.02 -1.49 -6.65
CA LEU A 192 5.90 -2.75 -7.40
C LEU A 192 4.66 -2.77 -8.31
N ASN A 193 3.59 -2.05 -7.94
CA ASN A 193 2.46 -1.77 -8.83
C ASN A 193 2.81 -0.78 -9.95
N LEU A 194 3.72 0.16 -9.74
CA LEU A 194 4.24 1.04 -10.79
C LEU A 194 5.18 0.29 -11.75
N LEU A 195 6.11 -0.51 -11.23
CA LEU A 195 6.98 -1.40 -12.01
C LEU A 195 6.20 -2.24 -13.04
N MET A 196 5.14 -2.94 -12.59
CA MET A 196 4.28 -3.71 -13.51
C MET A 196 3.50 -2.83 -14.50
N LYS A 197 3.18 -1.58 -14.13
CA LYS A 197 2.55 -0.60 -15.03
C LYS A 197 3.52 -0.10 -16.10
N ASP A 198 4.79 0.09 -15.77
CA ASP A 198 5.81 0.60 -16.68
C ASP A 198 6.21 -0.47 -17.70
N ILE A 199 6.47 -1.71 -17.25
CA ILE A 199 6.65 -2.87 -18.14
C ILE A 199 5.41 -3.03 -19.04
N GLY A 200 4.21 -2.97 -18.46
CA GLY A 200 2.94 -3.08 -19.19
C GLY A 200 2.56 -1.88 -20.07
N LYS A 201 3.38 -0.82 -20.13
CA LYS A 201 3.18 0.39 -20.95
C LYS A 201 4.44 0.84 -21.69
N SER A 202 5.50 0.04 -21.70
CA SER A 202 6.75 0.43 -22.36
C SER A 202 6.52 0.61 -23.86
N SER A 203 7.06 1.72 -24.40
CA SER A 203 7.04 2.01 -25.83
C SER A 203 8.04 1.18 -26.63
N ASN A 204 8.90 0.38 -25.98
CA ASN A 204 9.87 -0.46 -26.68
C ASN A 204 9.14 -1.61 -27.40
N PRO A 205 9.35 -1.82 -28.73
CA PRO A 205 8.69 -2.88 -29.49
C PRO A 205 8.88 -4.28 -28.90
N SER A 206 10.04 -4.57 -28.30
CA SER A 206 10.34 -5.86 -27.65
C SER A 206 9.41 -6.16 -26.45
N LEU A 207 8.71 -5.15 -25.92
CA LEU A 207 7.76 -5.26 -24.80
C LEU A 207 6.31 -5.01 -25.22
N SER A 208 6.01 -4.74 -26.50
CA SER A 208 4.65 -4.44 -26.96
C SER A 208 3.64 -5.54 -26.62
N PHE A 209 4.10 -6.80 -26.65
CA PHE A 209 3.32 -7.99 -26.35
C PHE A 209 2.67 -7.98 -24.95
N PHE A 210 3.22 -7.24 -23.97
CA PHE A 210 2.59 -7.03 -22.67
C PHE A 210 1.27 -6.25 -22.79
N ASN A 211 1.32 -5.10 -23.47
CA ASN A 211 0.17 -4.22 -23.65
C ASN A 211 -0.84 -4.82 -24.65
N GLU A 212 -0.38 -5.46 -25.72
CA GLU A 212 -1.22 -6.22 -26.67
C GLU A 212 -2.02 -7.31 -25.96
N SER A 213 -1.35 -8.20 -25.22
CA SER A 213 -1.99 -9.31 -24.50
C SER A 213 -3.01 -8.78 -23.49
N TYR A 214 -2.65 -7.74 -22.73
CA TYR A 214 -3.57 -7.12 -21.78
C TYR A 214 -4.81 -6.54 -22.46
N ASN A 215 -4.66 -5.81 -23.56
CA ASN A 215 -5.81 -5.20 -24.24
C ASN A 215 -6.69 -6.23 -24.96
N LYS A 216 -6.10 -7.23 -25.63
CA LYS A 216 -6.85 -8.39 -26.20
C LYS A 216 -7.65 -9.11 -25.10
N GLY A 217 -7.00 -9.49 -24.00
CA GLY A 217 -7.65 -10.22 -22.91
C GLY A 217 -8.73 -9.39 -22.18
N LYS A 218 -8.46 -8.10 -21.98
CA LYS A 218 -9.43 -7.15 -21.42
C LYS A 218 -10.65 -6.96 -22.33
N ALA A 219 -10.49 -7.01 -23.65
CA ALA A 219 -11.61 -6.95 -24.59
C ALA A 219 -12.53 -8.17 -24.44
N VAL A 220 -11.97 -9.39 -24.38
CA VAL A 220 -12.71 -10.64 -24.14
C VAL A 220 -13.49 -10.58 -22.82
N VAL A 221 -12.82 -10.22 -21.72
CA VAL A 221 -13.45 -10.09 -20.39
C VAL A 221 -14.57 -9.04 -20.39
N LYS A 222 -14.32 -7.85 -20.98
CA LYS A 222 -15.31 -6.76 -21.05
C LYS A 222 -16.52 -7.17 -21.88
N TYR A 223 -16.33 -7.84 -23.02
CA TYR A 223 -17.43 -8.30 -23.88
C TYR A 223 -18.36 -9.25 -23.11
N ILE A 224 -17.80 -10.33 -22.57
CA ILE A 224 -18.58 -11.40 -21.93
C ILE A 224 -19.29 -10.90 -20.67
N LYS A 225 -18.68 -10.00 -19.88
CA LYS A 225 -19.31 -9.46 -18.67
C LYS A 225 -20.28 -8.30 -18.93
N ASN A 226 -20.26 -7.66 -20.09
CA ASN A 226 -21.19 -6.56 -20.42
C ASN A 226 -22.44 -7.02 -21.20
N HIS A 227 -22.34 -8.10 -21.97
CA HIS A 227 -23.47 -8.64 -22.74
C HIS A 227 -24.14 -9.77 -21.96
N GLY A 228 -25.32 -9.52 -21.38
CA GLY A 228 -26.00 -10.46 -20.48
C GLY A 228 -26.20 -11.86 -21.06
N SER A 229 -26.54 -11.96 -22.34
CA SER A 229 -26.69 -13.26 -23.04
C SER A 229 -25.36 -14.01 -23.17
N CYS A 230 -24.24 -13.30 -23.39
CA CYS A 230 -22.90 -13.88 -23.38
C CYS A 230 -22.47 -14.29 -21.96
N GLN A 231 -22.84 -13.53 -20.93
CA GLN A 231 -22.57 -13.88 -19.53
C GLN A 231 -23.36 -15.13 -19.12
N PHE A 232 -24.63 -15.24 -19.52
CA PHE A 232 -25.45 -16.42 -19.29
C PHE A 232 -24.87 -17.65 -20.01
N LEU A 233 -24.54 -17.51 -21.30
CA LEU A 233 -23.92 -18.59 -22.06
C LEU A 233 -22.59 -19.03 -21.44
N TYR A 234 -21.72 -18.09 -21.06
CA TYR A 234 -20.43 -18.39 -20.42
C TYR A 234 -20.57 -19.28 -19.16
N LYS A 235 -21.62 -19.06 -18.35
CA LYS A 235 -21.90 -19.89 -17.16
C LYS A 235 -22.24 -21.35 -17.49
N THR A 236 -22.62 -21.68 -18.72
CA THR A 236 -22.82 -23.07 -19.17
C THR A 236 -21.53 -23.79 -19.57
N PHE A 237 -20.41 -23.05 -19.71
CA PHE A 237 -19.10 -23.61 -20.06
C PHE A 237 -18.04 -23.50 -18.93
N SER A 238 -18.33 -22.75 -17.85
CA SER A 238 -17.34 -22.51 -16.78
C SER A 238 -17.99 -22.14 -15.44
N ASP A 239 -17.68 -22.90 -14.40
CA ASP A 239 -18.01 -22.59 -13.00
C ASP A 239 -17.21 -21.38 -12.47
N LEU A 240 -16.15 -20.97 -13.17
CA LEU A 240 -15.21 -19.93 -12.75
C LEU A 240 -15.59 -18.57 -13.35
N GLU A 241 -16.05 -17.64 -12.52
CA GLU A 241 -16.33 -16.26 -12.94
C GLU A 241 -15.11 -15.56 -13.59
N LEU A 242 -15.35 -14.89 -14.72
CA LEU A 242 -14.41 -13.89 -15.25
C LEU A 242 -14.33 -12.68 -14.31
N LEU A 243 -13.11 -12.33 -13.92
CA LEU A 243 -12.78 -11.24 -13.02
C LEU A 243 -12.56 -9.93 -13.80
N ILE A 244 -13.04 -8.81 -13.27
CA ILE A 244 -12.89 -7.47 -13.89
C ILE A 244 -11.92 -6.63 -13.07
N THR A 245 -10.98 -5.94 -13.73
CA THR A 245 -10.17 -4.90 -13.07
C THR A 245 -11.01 -3.66 -12.76
N LYS A 246 -11.20 -3.37 -11.47
CA LYS A 246 -11.47 -1.98 -11.02
C LYS A 246 -10.22 -1.13 -11.25
N LYS A 247 -10.33 0.20 -11.27
CA LYS A 247 -9.25 1.14 -11.68
C LYS A 247 -7.93 1.06 -10.88
N THR A 248 -7.84 0.28 -9.81
CA THR A 248 -6.78 0.37 -8.79
C THR A 248 -5.90 -0.89 -8.69
N ARG A 249 -4.57 -0.66 -8.69
CA ARG A 249 -3.46 -1.62 -8.49
C ARG A 249 -3.27 -2.64 -9.64
N PHE A 250 -2.12 -2.54 -10.32
CA PHE A 250 -1.71 -3.42 -11.42
C PHE A 250 -1.56 -4.90 -11.02
N GLY A 251 -1.36 -5.22 -9.74
CA GLY A 251 -1.43 -6.59 -9.24
C GLY A 251 -2.75 -7.32 -9.55
N HIS A 252 -3.87 -6.59 -9.74
CA HIS A 252 -5.12 -7.19 -10.21
C HIS A 252 -5.09 -7.58 -11.69
N VAL A 253 -4.26 -6.93 -12.53
CA VAL A 253 -4.10 -7.30 -13.94
C VAL A 253 -3.52 -8.72 -14.04
N PHE A 254 -2.52 -9.05 -13.22
CA PHE A 254 -1.98 -10.41 -13.12
C PHE A 254 -3.08 -11.44 -12.81
N ILE A 255 -3.88 -11.19 -11.78
CA ILE A 255 -4.95 -12.11 -11.34
C ILE A 255 -6.02 -12.30 -12.44
N VAL A 256 -6.43 -11.20 -13.10
CA VAL A 256 -7.42 -11.24 -14.19
C VAL A 256 -6.88 -12.01 -15.40
N MET A 257 -5.63 -11.76 -15.80
CA MET A 257 -4.99 -12.47 -16.92
C MET A 257 -4.75 -13.95 -16.59
N GLN A 258 -4.42 -14.28 -15.33
CA GLN A 258 -4.27 -15.66 -14.88
C GLN A 258 -5.62 -16.41 -14.90
N ARG A 259 -6.70 -15.78 -14.41
CA ARG A 259 -8.06 -16.34 -14.53
C ARG A 259 -8.45 -16.56 -15.99
N LEU A 260 -8.16 -15.60 -16.87
CA LEU A 260 -8.46 -15.67 -18.29
C LEU A 260 -7.79 -16.88 -18.97
N VAL A 261 -6.51 -17.15 -18.67
CA VAL A 261 -5.81 -18.35 -19.16
C VAL A 261 -6.36 -19.64 -18.54
N THR A 262 -6.78 -19.60 -17.28
CA THR A 262 -7.38 -20.76 -16.59
C THR A 262 -8.68 -21.21 -17.28
N VAL A 263 -9.50 -20.27 -17.74
CA VAL A 263 -10.81 -20.56 -18.37
C VAL A 263 -10.74 -20.60 -19.91
N ARG A 264 -9.54 -20.66 -20.49
CA ARG A 264 -9.30 -20.70 -21.95
C ARG A 264 -10.14 -21.78 -22.64
N ASN A 265 -10.13 -23.00 -22.12
CA ASN A 265 -10.80 -24.13 -22.77
C ASN A 265 -12.33 -23.92 -22.80
N SER A 266 -12.90 -23.41 -21.72
CA SER A 266 -14.31 -22.99 -21.65
C SER A 266 -14.65 -21.89 -22.66
N LEU A 267 -13.76 -20.90 -22.82
CA LEU A 267 -13.95 -19.81 -23.79
C LEU A 267 -13.91 -20.32 -25.23
N VAL A 268 -12.97 -21.21 -25.56
CA VAL A 268 -12.87 -21.85 -26.89
C VAL A 268 -14.10 -22.73 -27.16
N ALA A 269 -14.50 -23.58 -26.22
CA ALA A 269 -15.71 -24.40 -26.35
C ALA A 269 -16.98 -23.55 -26.53
N MET A 270 -17.11 -22.46 -25.77
CA MET A 270 -18.20 -21.49 -25.95
C MET A 270 -18.17 -20.86 -27.35
N ALA A 271 -17.01 -20.37 -27.81
CA ALA A 271 -16.86 -19.68 -29.10
C ALA A 271 -17.04 -20.60 -30.33
N LEU A 272 -16.92 -21.92 -30.14
CA LEU A 272 -17.21 -22.95 -31.14
C LEU A 272 -18.66 -23.46 -31.10
N SER A 273 -19.47 -23.06 -30.10
CA SER A 273 -20.82 -23.58 -29.91
C SER A 273 -21.87 -22.98 -30.87
N ASN A 274 -22.89 -23.78 -31.23
CA ASN A 274 -24.05 -23.31 -32.00
C ASN A 274 -24.79 -22.16 -31.30
N HIS A 275 -24.78 -22.12 -29.96
CA HIS A 275 -25.38 -21.03 -29.18
C HIS A 275 -24.64 -19.70 -29.38
N TRP A 276 -23.31 -19.73 -29.50
CA TRP A 276 -22.51 -18.54 -29.80
C TRP A 276 -22.84 -18.00 -31.20
N GLU A 277 -22.99 -18.86 -32.21
CA GLU A 277 -23.45 -18.43 -33.55
C GLU A 277 -24.90 -17.89 -33.55
N THR A 278 -25.76 -18.35 -32.66
CA THR A 278 -27.10 -17.75 -32.48
C THR A 278 -27.01 -16.38 -31.80
N LEU A 279 -26.12 -16.18 -30.82
CA LEU A 279 -25.83 -14.85 -30.26
C LEU A 279 -25.22 -13.91 -31.32
N ARG A 280 -24.37 -14.42 -32.21
CA ARG A 280 -23.80 -13.67 -33.34
C ARG A 280 -24.88 -13.09 -34.25
N ARG A 281 -25.79 -13.95 -34.73
CA ARG A 281 -26.89 -13.58 -35.64
C ARG A 281 -27.83 -12.53 -35.03
N ASN A 282 -28.02 -12.59 -33.71
CA ASN A 282 -28.90 -11.69 -32.96
C ASN A 282 -28.16 -10.47 -32.37
N SER A 283 -26.89 -10.26 -32.70
CA SER A 283 -26.08 -9.13 -32.20
C SER A 283 -26.34 -7.87 -33.02
N SER A 284 -26.51 -6.72 -32.34
CA SER A 284 -26.48 -5.40 -32.98
C SER A 284 -25.09 -5.00 -33.48
N ASP A 285 -24.05 -5.72 -33.09
CA ASP A 285 -22.67 -5.58 -33.58
C ASP A 285 -22.06 -6.99 -33.79
N PRO A 286 -22.26 -7.61 -34.98
CA PRO A 286 -21.64 -8.89 -35.31
C PRO A 286 -20.13 -8.79 -35.50
N ASN A 287 -19.61 -7.62 -35.91
CA ASN A 287 -18.17 -7.42 -36.15
C ASN A 287 -17.35 -7.49 -34.86
N GLN A 288 -17.87 -6.93 -33.77
CA GLN A 288 -17.29 -7.07 -32.44
C GLN A 288 -17.36 -8.51 -31.95
N HIS A 289 -18.47 -9.23 -32.19
CA HIS A 289 -18.61 -10.63 -31.85
C HIS A 289 -17.55 -11.50 -32.58
N ASP A 290 -17.36 -11.29 -33.88
CA ASP A 290 -16.33 -11.94 -34.68
C ASP A 290 -14.91 -11.56 -34.25
N THR A 291 -14.69 -10.32 -33.83
CA THR A 291 -13.39 -9.87 -33.29
C THR A 291 -13.06 -10.60 -31.98
N ILE A 292 -14.04 -10.77 -31.10
CA ILE A 292 -13.85 -11.53 -29.84
C ILE A 292 -13.66 -13.03 -30.12
N LYS A 293 -14.42 -13.62 -31.06
CA LYS A 293 -14.18 -15.01 -31.52
C LYS A 293 -12.76 -15.18 -32.06
N LYS A 294 -12.28 -14.28 -32.92
CA LYS A 294 -10.90 -14.29 -33.44
C LYS A 294 -9.86 -14.24 -32.32
N ILE A 295 -10.01 -13.37 -31.32
CA ILE A 295 -9.09 -13.30 -30.17
C ILE A 295 -9.14 -14.58 -29.31
N VAL A 296 -10.31 -15.19 -29.12
CA VAL A 296 -10.43 -16.43 -28.33
C VAL A 296 -9.81 -17.63 -29.05
N MET A 297 -9.78 -17.64 -30.38
CA MET A 297 -9.16 -18.69 -31.21
C MET A 297 -7.68 -18.41 -31.56
N ASP A 298 -7.09 -17.32 -31.06
CA ASP A 298 -5.73 -16.86 -31.40
C ASP A 298 -4.66 -17.52 -30.49
N GLU A 299 -3.97 -18.53 -31.03
CA GLU A 299 -2.90 -19.24 -30.32
C GLU A 299 -1.69 -18.35 -29.96
N ASP A 300 -1.36 -17.35 -30.78
CA ASP A 300 -0.30 -16.37 -30.49
C ASP A 300 -0.69 -15.50 -29.28
N PHE A 301 -1.93 -15.00 -29.24
CA PHE A 301 -2.47 -14.31 -28.07
C PHE A 301 -2.39 -15.17 -26.80
N TRP A 302 -2.76 -16.45 -26.86
CA TRP A 302 -2.64 -17.34 -25.70
C TRP A 302 -1.20 -17.63 -25.31
N SER A 303 -0.29 -17.76 -26.28
CA SER A 303 1.15 -17.95 -26.05
C SER A 303 1.79 -16.72 -25.41
N LYS A 304 1.60 -15.54 -26.01
CA LYS A 304 2.04 -14.24 -25.47
C LYS A 304 1.45 -13.98 -24.08
N THR A 305 0.19 -14.30 -23.85
CA THR A 305 -0.44 -14.15 -22.52
C THR A 305 0.19 -15.07 -21.47
N LYS A 306 0.47 -16.34 -21.80
CA LYS A 306 1.22 -17.26 -20.93
C LYS A 306 2.64 -16.74 -20.65
N ARG A 307 3.33 -16.18 -21.66
CA ARG A 307 4.65 -15.54 -21.53
C ARG A 307 4.61 -14.33 -20.59
N VAL A 308 3.64 -13.43 -20.75
CA VAL A 308 3.41 -12.28 -19.86
C VAL A 308 3.21 -12.74 -18.41
N LEU A 309 2.39 -13.77 -18.18
CA LEU A 309 2.19 -14.34 -16.85
C LEU A 309 3.45 -14.99 -16.29
N LYS A 310 4.27 -15.67 -17.11
CA LYS A 310 5.57 -16.22 -16.68
C LYS A 310 6.46 -15.10 -16.13
N ILE A 311 6.64 -14.01 -16.89
CA ILE A 311 7.53 -12.88 -16.54
C ILE A 311 7.00 -12.04 -15.37
N THR A 312 5.69 -11.83 -15.27
CA THR A 312 5.11 -11.02 -14.17
C THR A 312 4.94 -11.77 -12.85
N LYS A 313 5.00 -13.12 -12.85
CA LYS A 313 4.81 -13.95 -11.65
C LYS A 313 5.83 -13.72 -10.52
N PRO A 314 7.14 -13.51 -10.76
CA PRO A 314 8.08 -13.06 -9.73
C PRO A 314 7.68 -11.71 -9.13
N ILE A 315 7.34 -10.72 -9.97
CA ILE A 315 6.98 -9.36 -9.54
C ILE A 315 5.67 -9.36 -8.74
N TYR A 316 4.69 -10.17 -9.15
CA TYR A 316 3.46 -10.38 -8.39
C TYR A 316 3.72 -11.05 -7.04
N LYS A 317 4.65 -12.01 -6.96
CA LYS A 317 5.05 -12.62 -5.68
C LYS A 317 5.75 -11.61 -4.76
N MET A 318 6.65 -10.78 -5.29
CA MET A 318 7.31 -9.71 -4.53
C MET A 318 6.28 -8.66 -4.06
N LEU A 319 5.34 -8.27 -4.92
CA LEU A 319 4.19 -7.44 -4.50
C LEU A 319 3.42 -8.10 -3.36
N LYS A 320 3.11 -9.39 -3.44
CA LYS A 320 2.37 -10.10 -2.38
C LYS A 320 3.17 -10.43 -1.13
N PHE A 321 4.49 -10.31 -1.17
CA PHE A 321 5.33 -10.24 0.02
C PHE A 321 5.21 -8.87 0.70
N CYS A 322 5.30 -7.78 -0.08
CA CYS A 322 5.17 -6.40 0.38
C CYS A 322 3.75 -5.94 0.75
N ASP A 323 2.73 -6.74 0.47
CA ASP A 323 1.30 -6.48 0.72
C ASP A 323 0.82 -7.28 1.95
N THR A 324 1.66 -7.30 3.01
CA THR A 324 1.45 -8.01 4.29
C THR A 324 1.76 -7.13 5.50
N ASP A 325 1.09 -7.37 6.62
CA ASP A 325 1.29 -6.65 7.90
C ASP A 325 2.48 -7.18 8.73
N GLN A 326 3.43 -7.89 8.10
CA GLN A 326 4.56 -8.53 8.78
C GLN A 326 5.81 -7.64 8.81
N ALA A 327 6.73 -7.90 9.75
CA ALA A 327 8.03 -7.22 9.87
C ALA A 327 9.02 -7.69 8.77
N ILE A 328 8.73 -7.30 7.53
CA ILE A 328 9.41 -7.76 6.30
C ILE A 328 10.61 -6.92 5.86
N ILE A 329 10.83 -5.73 6.44
CA ILE A 329 11.68 -4.68 5.85
C ILE A 329 13.14 -5.12 5.57
N GLY A 330 13.75 -5.91 6.46
CA GLY A 330 15.10 -6.45 6.25
C GLY A 330 15.19 -7.63 5.26
N GLU A 331 14.07 -8.16 4.79
CA GLU A 331 14.08 -9.20 3.74
C GLU A 331 13.90 -8.64 2.33
N VAL A 332 13.58 -7.35 2.19
CA VAL A 332 13.22 -6.73 0.91
C VAL A 332 14.34 -6.85 -0.13
N TYR A 333 15.60 -6.73 0.29
CA TYR A 333 16.79 -6.93 -0.56
C TYR A 333 16.86 -8.36 -1.14
N GLU A 334 17.05 -9.38 -0.31
CA GLU A 334 17.09 -10.79 -0.75
C GLU A 334 15.86 -11.18 -1.57
N GLN A 335 14.66 -10.64 -1.28
CA GLN A 335 13.47 -10.91 -2.10
C GLN A 335 13.49 -10.18 -3.46
N MET A 336 14.12 -9.01 -3.57
CA MET A 336 14.36 -8.30 -4.83
C MET A 336 15.40 -9.03 -5.69
N ASP A 337 16.54 -9.44 -5.12
CA ASP A 337 17.55 -10.25 -5.80
C ASP A 337 16.98 -11.60 -6.26
N THR A 338 16.23 -12.25 -5.36
CA THR A 338 15.47 -13.46 -5.65
C THR A 338 14.39 -13.25 -6.73
N MET A 339 13.88 -12.03 -6.93
CA MET A 339 12.96 -11.70 -8.03
C MET A 339 13.73 -11.49 -9.34
N LEU A 340 14.82 -10.72 -9.33
CA LEU A 340 15.71 -10.45 -10.47
C LEU A 340 16.32 -11.75 -11.03
N GLY A 341 16.85 -12.60 -10.15
CA GLY A 341 17.37 -13.91 -10.53
C GLY A 341 16.30 -14.80 -11.18
N LYS A 342 15.06 -14.81 -10.65
CA LYS A 342 13.95 -15.55 -11.28
C LYS A 342 13.56 -14.96 -12.64
N LEU A 343 13.66 -13.64 -12.83
CA LEU A 343 13.46 -13.00 -14.14
C LEU A 343 14.54 -13.44 -15.13
N LYS A 344 15.80 -13.54 -14.69
CA LYS A 344 16.94 -14.06 -15.47
C LYS A 344 16.72 -15.51 -15.88
N ASP A 345 16.34 -16.40 -14.95
CA ASP A 345 16.01 -17.80 -15.25
C ASP A 345 14.83 -17.93 -16.25
N ILE A 346 13.85 -17.03 -16.15
CA ILE A 346 12.65 -17.04 -16.99
C ILE A 346 12.93 -16.55 -18.42
N LEU A 347 13.91 -15.65 -18.59
CA LEU A 347 14.28 -14.94 -19.82
C LEU A 347 15.68 -15.31 -20.35
N VAL A 348 16.26 -16.43 -19.90
CA VAL A 348 17.59 -16.89 -20.34
C VAL A 348 17.72 -17.05 -21.87
N THR A 349 16.61 -17.30 -22.57
CA THR A 349 16.54 -17.39 -24.05
C THR A 349 16.13 -16.07 -24.73
N ASP A 350 15.96 -14.97 -23.99
CA ASP A 350 15.59 -13.65 -24.51
C ASP A 350 16.31 -12.55 -23.70
N PRO A 351 17.63 -12.37 -23.93
CA PRO A 351 18.43 -11.39 -23.20
C PRO A 351 18.01 -9.94 -23.48
N VAL A 352 17.36 -9.67 -24.62
CA VAL A 352 16.85 -8.33 -24.96
C VAL A 352 15.69 -7.96 -24.03
N VAL A 353 14.69 -8.84 -23.88
CA VAL A 353 13.59 -8.62 -22.95
C VAL A 353 14.04 -8.73 -21.49
N TYR A 354 15.05 -9.56 -21.17
CA TYR A 354 15.67 -9.54 -19.84
C TYR A 354 16.27 -8.17 -19.52
N ASN A 355 17.16 -7.64 -20.37
CA ASN A 355 17.84 -6.36 -20.13
C ASN A 355 16.84 -5.20 -20.00
N LEU A 356 15.82 -5.14 -20.86
CA LEU A 356 14.78 -4.12 -20.79
C LEU A 356 13.94 -4.21 -19.51
N VAL A 357 13.58 -5.42 -19.06
CA VAL A 357 12.86 -5.59 -17.79
C VAL A 357 13.76 -5.29 -16.60
N TYR A 358 15.04 -5.69 -16.65
CA TYR A 358 16.04 -5.45 -15.61
C TYR A 358 16.22 -3.94 -15.36
N GLN A 359 16.43 -3.14 -16.41
CA GLN A 359 16.57 -1.68 -16.26
C GLN A 359 15.33 -1.04 -15.63
N ILE A 360 14.12 -1.43 -16.05
CA ILE A 360 12.88 -0.92 -15.44
C ILE A 360 12.74 -1.34 -13.96
N VAL A 361 13.28 -2.50 -13.56
CA VAL A 361 13.35 -2.90 -12.14
C VAL A 361 14.36 -2.03 -11.37
N VAL A 362 15.57 -1.87 -11.88
CA VAL A 362 16.64 -1.08 -11.21
C VAL A 362 16.24 0.39 -11.09
N GLU A 363 15.79 1.03 -12.17
CA GLU A 363 15.23 2.40 -12.13
C GLU A 363 14.08 2.59 -11.12
N ARG A 364 13.40 1.50 -10.72
CA ARG A 364 12.35 1.50 -9.69
C ARG A 364 12.87 1.12 -8.31
N TRP A 365 13.98 0.39 -8.23
CA TRP A 365 14.71 0.12 -6.99
C TRP A 365 15.38 1.39 -6.49
N ASP A 366 16.20 2.07 -7.31
CA ASP A 366 17.00 3.24 -6.91
C ASP A 366 16.14 4.39 -6.36
N ARG A 367 14.91 4.54 -6.88
CA ARG A 367 13.95 5.57 -6.45
C ARG A 367 13.10 5.19 -5.23
N MET A 368 13.26 3.97 -4.73
CA MET A 368 12.50 3.37 -3.62
C MET A 368 13.40 2.94 -2.47
N ASN A 369 14.62 2.52 -2.78
CA ASN A 369 15.57 2.08 -1.79
C ASN A 369 15.99 3.25 -0.91
N ILE A 370 16.20 2.96 0.37
CA ILE A 370 16.64 3.93 1.37
C ILE A 370 17.60 3.22 2.35
N PRO A 371 18.53 3.96 2.97
CA PRO A 371 19.45 3.44 4.00
C PRO A 371 18.81 2.51 5.05
N LEU A 372 17.55 2.76 5.45
CA LEU A 372 16.81 1.91 6.39
C LEU A 372 16.62 0.46 5.90
N HIS A 373 16.48 0.21 4.60
CA HIS A 373 16.42 -1.15 4.06
C HIS A 373 17.78 -1.85 4.18
N CYS A 374 18.87 -1.11 3.97
CA CYS A 374 20.24 -1.60 4.02
C CYS A 374 20.60 -2.07 5.44
N ILE A 375 20.39 -1.21 6.45
CA ILE A 375 20.63 -1.58 7.86
C ILE A 375 19.69 -2.70 8.32
N ALA A 376 18.42 -2.68 7.90
CA ALA A 376 17.49 -3.75 8.22
C ALA A 376 17.92 -5.11 7.61
N TYR A 377 18.49 -5.11 6.40
CA TYR A 377 19.01 -6.32 5.74
C TYR A 377 20.29 -6.84 6.40
N VAL A 378 21.21 -5.93 6.76
CA VAL A 378 22.41 -6.26 7.54
C VAL A 378 22.05 -6.96 8.84
N LEU A 379 21.03 -6.47 9.56
CA LEU A 379 20.63 -6.97 10.87
C LEU A 379 19.82 -8.28 10.86
N ILE A 380 19.60 -8.95 9.71
CA ILE A 380 18.95 -10.28 9.69
C ILE A 380 20.00 -11.41 9.82
N PRO A 381 20.04 -12.18 10.94
CA PRO A 381 21.10 -13.17 11.18
C PRO A 381 21.09 -14.36 10.20
N LYS A 382 19.92 -14.71 9.62
CA LYS A 382 19.78 -15.90 8.76
C LYS A 382 20.66 -15.84 7.51
N TYR A 383 20.97 -14.63 7.02
CA TYR A 383 21.82 -14.36 5.86
C TYR A 383 23.33 -14.51 6.15
N TYR A 384 23.69 -14.80 7.40
CA TYR A 384 25.05 -15.13 7.81
C TYR A 384 25.27 -16.64 7.95
N THR A 385 24.21 -17.45 7.82
CA THR A 385 24.28 -18.90 8.01
C THR A 385 24.90 -19.61 6.82
N HIS A 386 25.75 -20.61 7.08
CA HIS A 386 26.29 -21.50 6.04
C HIS A 386 25.17 -22.15 5.21
N SER A 387 24.06 -22.52 5.85
CA SER A 387 22.86 -23.10 5.22
C SER A 387 22.08 -22.18 4.27
N TRP A 388 22.39 -20.88 4.25
CA TRP A 388 21.88 -19.91 3.26
C TRP A 388 22.97 -19.55 2.23
N LEU A 389 24.20 -19.27 2.69
CA LEU A 389 25.34 -18.94 1.84
C LEU A 389 25.73 -20.06 0.86
N SER A 390 25.58 -21.34 1.25
CA SER A 390 25.86 -22.51 0.40
C SER A 390 24.82 -22.76 -0.70
N LYS A 391 23.70 -22.02 -0.72
CA LYS A 391 22.65 -22.17 -1.72
C LYS A 391 22.73 -21.03 -2.73
N SER A 392 22.96 -21.36 -4.00
CA SER A 392 22.86 -20.38 -5.09
C SER A 392 21.50 -19.66 -5.06
N ALA A 393 21.52 -18.36 -5.35
CA ALA A 393 20.32 -17.61 -5.66
C ALA A 393 19.81 -17.97 -7.08
N PRO A 394 18.53 -17.71 -7.38
CA PRO A 394 18.02 -17.72 -8.76
C PRO A 394 18.89 -16.90 -9.71
N GLY A 395 18.89 -17.19 -11.00
CA GLY A 395 19.79 -16.55 -11.96
C GLY A 395 21.26 -16.96 -11.84
N GLY A 396 21.56 -17.97 -11.03
CA GLY A 396 22.90 -18.56 -10.85
C GLY A 396 23.85 -17.76 -9.96
N MET A 397 23.38 -16.74 -9.24
CA MET A 397 24.27 -15.88 -8.44
C MET A 397 24.68 -16.57 -7.13
N ARG A 398 25.95 -16.40 -6.72
CA ARG A 398 26.43 -16.81 -5.39
C ARG A 398 25.96 -15.81 -4.35
N ARG A 399 25.36 -16.29 -3.26
CA ARG A 399 24.99 -15.46 -2.10
C ARG A 399 26.23 -15.02 -1.31
N MET A 400 26.18 -13.80 -0.79
CA MET A 400 27.22 -13.19 0.05
C MET A 400 26.59 -12.71 1.37
N LYS A 401 27.38 -12.56 2.45
CA LYS A 401 26.88 -11.92 3.68
C LYS A 401 26.45 -10.48 3.34
N PRO A 402 25.35 -9.93 3.88
CA PRO A 402 24.82 -8.62 3.48
C PRO A 402 25.83 -7.45 3.46
N HIS A 403 26.74 -7.39 4.43
CA HIS A 403 27.77 -6.35 4.51
C HIS A 403 28.91 -6.47 3.49
N CYS A 404 28.96 -7.56 2.69
CA CYS A 404 29.90 -7.72 1.59
C CYS A 404 29.39 -7.09 0.28
N ASP A 405 28.14 -6.62 0.25
CA ASP A 405 27.61 -5.82 -0.85
C ASP A 405 27.88 -4.33 -0.61
N LEU A 406 28.34 -3.62 -1.64
CA LEU A 406 28.78 -2.22 -1.54
C LEU A 406 27.62 -1.21 -1.42
N GLU A 407 26.47 -1.49 -2.05
CA GLU A 407 25.26 -0.66 -1.90
C GLU A 407 24.74 -0.77 -0.47
N VAL A 408 24.66 -2.01 0.03
CA VAL A 408 24.23 -2.31 1.40
C VAL A 408 25.22 -1.74 2.42
N GLN A 409 26.54 -1.87 2.18
CA GLN A 409 27.58 -1.37 3.09
C GLN A 409 27.48 0.14 3.26
N LYS A 410 27.43 0.89 2.15
CA LYS A 410 27.26 2.35 2.22
C LYS A 410 25.92 2.70 2.88
N GLY A 411 24.84 2.08 2.42
CA GLY A 411 23.49 2.38 2.88
C GLY A 411 23.24 2.09 4.35
N TYR A 412 23.90 1.10 4.98
CA TYR A 412 23.73 0.90 6.43
C TYR A 412 24.48 1.95 7.26
N LEU A 413 25.61 2.47 6.77
CA LEU A 413 26.34 3.56 7.43
C LEU A 413 25.54 4.87 7.33
N ASP A 414 25.06 5.21 6.13
CA ASP A 414 24.14 6.34 5.89
C ASP A 414 22.87 6.26 6.78
N ALA A 415 22.48 5.05 7.23
CA ALA A 415 21.37 4.85 8.14
C ALA A 415 21.74 5.12 9.61
N ILE A 416 22.89 4.62 10.08
CA ILE A 416 23.38 4.86 11.45
C ILE A 416 23.53 6.36 11.69
N ASP A 417 24.21 7.05 10.77
CA ASP A 417 24.57 8.45 10.87
C ASP A 417 23.33 9.38 10.82
N LYS A 418 22.23 8.89 10.26
CA LYS A 418 20.91 9.54 10.24
C LYS A 418 19.99 9.10 11.40
N MET A 419 20.23 7.96 12.04
CA MET A 419 19.47 7.48 13.21
C MET A 419 19.97 8.07 14.53
N ILE A 420 21.30 8.25 14.67
CA ILE A 420 21.96 8.47 15.96
C ILE A 420 22.77 9.77 15.93
N ASN A 421 22.27 10.79 16.63
CA ASN A 421 22.88 12.12 16.66
C ASN A 421 24.15 12.21 17.54
N ASP A 422 24.35 11.29 18.50
CA ASP A 422 25.56 11.25 19.33
C ASP A 422 26.68 10.44 18.65
N PRO A 423 27.85 11.05 18.35
CA PRO A 423 29.00 10.33 17.80
C PRO A 423 29.50 9.18 18.70
N SER A 424 29.32 9.25 20.02
CA SER A 424 29.74 8.19 20.95
C SER A 424 28.84 6.96 20.83
N GLU A 425 27.51 7.14 20.90
CA GLU A 425 26.51 6.10 20.65
C GLU A 425 26.63 5.51 19.24
N ALA A 426 26.75 6.35 18.20
CA ALA A 426 26.93 5.90 16.82
C ALA A 426 28.18 5.00 16.68
N THR A 427 29.29 5.37 17.33
CA THR A 427 30.53 4.58 17.32
C THR A 427 30.37 3.24 18.04
N LYS A 428 29.66 3.20 19.18
CA LYS A 428 29.34 1.94 19.88
C LYS A 428 28.46 1.02 19.03
N ILE A 429 27.47 1.58 18.33
CA ILE A 429 26.57 0.83 17.45
C ILE A 429 27.32 0.29 16.22
N ARG A 430 28.21 1.07 15.60
CA ARG A 430 29.11 0.58 14.53
C ARG A 430 30.00 -0.57 15.01
N HIS A 431 30.50 -0.53 16.26
CA HIS A 431 31.28 -1.63 16.85
C HIS A 431 30.42 -2.89 17.06
N GLN A 432 29.24 -2.77 17.68
CA GLN A 432 28.33 -3.90 17.90
C GLN A 432 27.88 -4.57 16.59
N ILE A 433 27.63 -3.78 15.54
CA ILE A 433 27.37 -4.30 14.19
C ILE A 433 28.60 -5.02 13.65
N SER A 434 29.81 -4.47 13.83
CA SER A 434 31.07 -5.12 13.44
C SER A 434 31.23 -6.49 14.12
N ASP A 435 30.96 -6.60 15.42
CA ASP A 435 31.03 -7.86 16.16
C ASP A 435 30.00 -8.88 15.68
N PHE A 436 28.76 -8.43 15.45
CA PHE A 436 27.68 -9.25 14.92
C PHE A 436 28.01 -9.82 13.52
N VAL A 437 28.52 -8.99 12.60
CA VAL A 437 28.82 -9.46 11.23
C VAL A 437 30.08 -10.34 11.14
N SER A 438 31.02 -10.11 12.07
CA SER A 438 32.32 -10.80 12.16
C SER A 438 32.30 -12.03 13.06
N ASP A 439 31.15 -12.39 13.61
CA ASP A 439 30.98 -13.57 14.47
C ASP A 439 31.87 -13.51 15.74
N LYS A 440 31.88 -12.34 16.42
CA LYS A 440 32.68 -12.04 17.63
C LYS A 440 31.82 -11.90 18.90
N GLY A 441 32.47 -11.93 20.07
CA GLY A 441 31.83 -11.75 21.37
C GLY A 441 30.68 -12.74 21.59
N ASP A 442 29.55 -12.28 22.12
CA ASP A 442 28.38 -13.14 22.32
C ASP A 442 27.77 -13.66 21.01
N PHE A 443 27.98 -12.96 19.88
CA PHE A 443 27.54 -13.45 18.57
C PHE A 443 28.36 -14.64 18.06
N ALA A 444 29.53 -14.92 18.67
CA ALA A 444 30.35 -16.10 18.43
C ALA A 444 29.85 -17.36 19.15
N GLN A 445 28.95 -17.23 20.14
CA GLN A 445 28.52 -18.38 20.95
C GLN A 445 27.82 -19.45 20.07
N PRO A 446 28.11 -20.76 20.25
CA PRO A 446 27.55 -21.80 19.39
C PRO A 446 26.02 -21.82 19.32
N GLN A 447 25.34 -21.50 20.43
CA GLN A 447 23.88 -21.39 20.47
C GLN A 447 23.39 -20.15 19.71
N ALA A 448 24.03 -19.00 19.88
CA ALA A 448 23.71 -17.78 19.12
C ALA A 448 23.90 -17.97 17.61
N ILE A 449 24.93 -18.71 17.18
CA ILE A 449 25.16 -19.08 15.77
C ILE A 449 24.07 -20.03 15.25
N LYS A 450 23.67 -21.03 16.04
CA LYS A 450 22.63 -22.00 15.69
C LYS A 450 21.27 -21.33 15.51
N ASP A 451 20.90 -20.41 16.40
CA ASP A 451 19.59 -19.76 16.38
C ASP A 451 19.43 -18.74 15.26
N ARG A 452 20.51 -18.32 14.58
CA ARG A 452 20.44 -17.42 13.42
C ARG A 452 19.55 -17.95 12.29
N ALA A 453 19.45 -19.27 12.14
CA ALA A 453 18.62 -19.90 11.11
C ALA A 453 17.11 -19.89 11.46
N THR A 454 16.77 -19.78 12.75
CA THR A 454 15.41 -19.89 13.30
C THR A 454 14.86 -18.58 13.86
N LEU A 455 15.72 -17.59 14.11
CA LEU A 455 15.39 -16.19 14.40
C LEU A 455 14.59 -15.57 13.24
N ARG A 456 13.27 -15.68 13.34
CA ARG A 456 12.33 -14.80 12.64
C ARG A 456 12.43 -13.40 13.25
N THR A 457 12.13 -12.36 12.47
CA THR A 457 11.82 -11.05 13.05
C THR A 457 10.73 -11.23 14.10
N LEU A 458 10.94 -10.68 15.30
CA LEU A 458 9.98 -10.77 16.39
C LEU A 458 8.71 -10.02 16.01
N SER A 459 7.74 -10.74 15.45
CA SER A 459 6.36 -10.28 15.39
C SER A 459 5.91 -10.05 16.82
N ALA A 460 5.63 -8.79 17.18
CA ALA A 460 5.21 -8.41 18.51
C ALA A 460 4.00 -9.28 18.92
N SER A 461 4.26 -10.22 19.82
CA SER A 461 3.31 -11.26 20.21
C SER A 461 2.68 -10.85 21.53
N THR A 462 1.83 -9.82 21.42
CA THR A 462 1.17 -9.10 22.52
C THR A 462 -0.22 -8.66 22.07
#